data_AF-M1N2J0-F1
#
_entry.id   AF-M1N2J0-F1
#
_cell.length_a   1.000
_cell.length_b   1.000
_cell.length_c   1.000
_cell.angle_alpha   90.00
_cell.angle_beta   90.00
_cell.angle_gamma   90.00
#
_symmetry.space_group_name_H-M   'P 1'
#
loop_
_entity.id
_entity.type
_entity.pdbx_description
1 polymer ?
#
loop_
_entity_poly.entity_id
_entity_poly.type
_entity_poly.pdbx_seq_one_letter_code
_entity_poly.pdbx_strand_id
1 'polypeptide(L)' 'MKAVITKPMCVVGDSKSTVRFEPSTPDNPFVEVSHHVYARLKRANAAKPFTMINTREKPGKVVEQMEQKRGL' A
#
# COMPACT_ATOMS: atom_id res chain seq x y z
N MET A 1 -5.34 4.90 -6.31
CA MET A 1 -4.41 5.22 -5.19
C MET A 1 -3.15 4.39 -5.34
N LYS A 2 -2.00 4.89 -4.86
CA LYS A 2 -0.71 4.17 -4.94
C LYS A 2 -0.48 3.33 -3.69
N ALA A 3 -0.18 2.06 -3.86
CA ALA A 3 0.03 1.11 -2.77
C ALA A 3 1.33 0.33 -2.95
N VAL A 4 2.04 0.10 -1.85
CA VAL A 4 3.20 -0.80 -1.79
C VAL A 4 2.68 -2.18 -1.44
N ILE A 5 2.91 -3.17 -2.30
CA ILE A 5 2.56 -4.56 -2.02
C ILE A 5 3.70 -5.19 -1.23
N THR A 6 3.38 -5.81 -0.09
CA THR A 6 4.38 -6.31 0.86
C THR A 6 4.59 -7.82 0.80
N LYS A 7 3.68 -8.56 0.17
CA LYS A 7 3.73 -10.02 -0.06
C LYS A 7 2.82 -10.39 -1.23
N PRO A 8 3.07 -11.51 -1.93
CA PRO A 8 2.18 -11.97 -2.99
C PRO A 8 0.75 -12.16 -2.47
N MET A 9 -0.24 -11.69 -3.23
CA MET A 9 -1.64 -11.77 -2.81
C MET A 9 -2.59 -11.78 -4.00
N CYS A 10 -3.63 -12.61 -3.93
CA CYS A 10 -4.74 -12.60 -4.88
C CYS A 10 -5.97 -11.95 -4.25
N VAL A 11 -6.59 -10.98 -4.93
CA VAL A 11 -7.83 -10.36 -4.50
C VAL A 11 -8.80 -10.19 -5.66
N VAL A 12 -10.08 -10.10 -5.36
CA VAL A 12 -11.10 -9.73 -6.36
C VAL A 12 -10.90 -8.27 -6.75
N GLY A 13 -10.59 -8.05 -8.03
CA GLY A 13 -10.46 -6.74 -8.67
C GLY A 13 -11.81 -6.07 -8.92
N ASP A 14 -11.77 -4.86 -9.47
CA ASP A 14 -12.99 -4.08 -9.74
C ASP A 14 -13.87 -4.72 -10.81
N SER A 15 -13.27 -5.39 -11.79
CA SER A 15 -13.95 -6.18 -12.83
C SER A 15 -14.56 -7.50 -12.33
N LYS A 16 -14.55 -7.76 -11.02
CA LYS A 16 -14.90 -9.05 -10.40
C LYS A 16 -13.95 -10.21 -10.75
N SER A 17 -12.92 -9.97 -11.57
CA SER A 17 -11.86 -10.94 -11.83
C SER A 17 -10.90 -11.03 -10.66
N THR A 18 -10.34 -12.21 -10.40
CA THR A 18 -9.23 -12.35 -9.45
C THR A 18 -7.96 -11.78 -10.06
N VAL A 19 -7.29 -10.90 -9.33
CA VAL A 19 -6.02 -10.29 -9.73
C VAL A 19 -4.94 -10.70 -8.73
N ARG A 20 -3.80 -11.16 -9.23
CA ARG A 20 -2.62 -11.47 -8.43
C ARG A 20 -1.68 -10.27 -8.42
N PHE A 21 -1.28 -9.87 -7.22
CA PHE A 21 -0.31 -8.82 -6.98
C PHE A 21 0.99 -9.42 -6.47
N GLU A 22 2.11 -8.98 -7.03
CA GLU A 22 3.46 -9.30 -6.56
C GLU A 22 3.99 -8.20 -5.64
N PRO A 23 4.96 -8.51 -4.74
CA PRO A 23 5.63 -7.50 -3.93
C PRO A 23 6.24 -6.39 -4.78
N SER A 24 6.12 -5.16 -4.29
CA SER A 24 6.77 -4.00 -4.89
C SER A 24 8.28 -4.09 -4.75
N THR A 25 9.01 -3.62 -5.75
CA THR A 25 10.48 -3.60 -5.81
C THR A 25 11.00 -2.17 -5.90
N PRO A 26 12.31 -1.90 -5.72
CA PRO A 26 12.85 -0.56 -5.95
C PRO A 26 12.56 -0.03 -7.36
N ASP A 27 12.57 -0.89 -8.38
CA ASP A 27 12.28 -0.52 -9.77
C ASP A 27 10.78 -0.33 -10.03
N ASN A 28 9.92 -1.06 -9.30
CA ASN A 28 8.47 -0.91 -9.33
C ASN A 28 7.91 -0.71 -7.91
N PRO A 29 8.06 0.51 -7.35
CA PRO A 29 7.89 0.75 -5.92
C PRO A 29 6.43 0.78 -5.45
N PHE A 30 5.47 0.91 -6.36
CA PHE A 30 4.05 0.89 -6.03
C PHE A 30 3.22 0.35 -7.19
N VAL A 31 1.99 -0.05 -6.89
CA VAL A 31 0.95 -0.33 -7.87
C VAL A 31 -0.18 0.68 -7.73
N GLU A 32 -0.86 0.96 -8.84
CA GLU A 32 -2.08 1.76 -8.84
C GLU A 32 -3.30 0.86 -8.73
N VAL A 33 -4.09 1.06 -7.68
CA VAL A 33 -5.30 0.27 -7.38
C VAL A 33 -6.46 1.18 -6.99
N SER A 34 -7.69 0.69 -7.15
CA SER A 34 -8.86 1.34 -6.58
C SER A 34 -8.86 1.27 -5.05
N HIS A 35 -9.65 2.13 -4.42
CA HIS A 35 -9.81 2.12 -2.97
C HIS A 35 -10.37 0.78 -2.44
N HIS A 36 -11.29 0.16 -3.18
CA HIS A 36 -11.88 -1.13 -2.79
C HIS A 36 -10.87 -2.28 -2.84
N VAL A 37 -10.04 -2.32 -3.89
CA VAL A 37 -8.96 -3.30 -4.03
C VAL A 37 -7.92 -3.08 -2.93
N TYR A 38 -7.52 -1.84 -2.68
CA TYR A 38 -6.61 -1.51 -1.57
C TYR A 38 -7.17 -1.95 -0.20
N ALA A 39 -8.45 -1.73 0.08
CA ALA A 39 -9.06 -2.16 1.34
C ALA A 39 -9.04 -3.68 1.53
N ARG A 40 -9.15 -4.47 0.45
CA ARG A 40 -8.98 -5.93 0.50
C ARG A 40 -7.53 -6.30 0.83
N LEU A 41 -6.57 -5.68 0.14
CA LEU A 41 -5.15 -5.91 0.37
C LEU A 41 -4.71 -5.50 1.79
N LYS A 42 -5.19 -4.35 2.29
CA LYS A 42 -4.92 -3.87 3.66
C LYS A 42 -5.47 -4.85 4.71
N ARG A 43 -6.70 -5.34 4.55
CA ARG A 43 -7.28 -6.34 5.46
C ARG A 43 -6.47 -7.64 5.52
N ALA A 44 -5.82 -8.00 4.42
CA ALA A 44 -4.95 -9.18 4.34
C ALA A 44 -3.49 -8.90 4.76
N ASN A 45 -3.19 -7.70 5.27
CA ASN A 45 -1.83 -7.23 5.58
C ASN A 45 -0.86 -7.38 4.39
N ALA A 46 -1.35 -7.16 3.17
CA ALA A 46 -0.58 -7.29 1.92
C ALA A 46 -0.25 -5.95 1.26
N ALA A 47 -0.75 -4.83 1.78
CA ALA A 47 -0.46 -3.52 1.22
C ALA A 47 -0.32 -2.42 2.27
N LYS A 48 0.53 -1.44 1.96
CA LYS A 48 0.71 -0.16 2.67
C LYS A 48 0.48 1.00 1.71
N PRO A 49 0.06 2.19 2.17
CA PRO A 49 -0.01 3.35 1.28
C PRO A 49 1.41 3.72 0.82
N PHE A 50 1.58 4.05 -0.46
CA PHE A 50 2.86 4.57 -0.95
C PHE A 50 2.99 6.05 -0.58
N THR A 51 4.00 6.40 0.19
CA THR A 51 4.38 7.79 0.49
C THR A 51 5.66 8.12 -0.27
N MET A 52 5.57 9.08 -1.20
CA MET A 52 6.75 9.58 -1.89
C MET A 52 7.57 10.40 -0.89
N ILE A 53 8.55 9.77 -0.27
CA ILE A 53 9.54 10.47 0.55
C ILE A 53 10.40 11.23 -0.45
N ASN A 54 10.19 12.55 -0.56
CA ASN A 54 11.10 13.42 -1.29
C ASN A 54 12.44 13.38 -0.55
N THR A 55 13.35 12.52 -0.97
CA THR A 55 14.71 12.45 -0.44
C THR A 55 15.51 13.65 -0.93
N ARG A 56 15.20 14.84 -0.41
CA ARG A 56 16.17 15.95 -0.32
C ARG A 56 16.61 16.22 1.11
N GLU A 57 16.12 15.47 2.09
CA GLU A 57 16.55 15.63 3.48
C GLU A 57 16.99 14.28 4.07
N LYS A 58 18.21 14.33 4.60
CA LYS A 58 19.09 13.34 5.26
C LYS A 58 18.40 12.11 5.89
N PRO A 59 19.06 10.93 5.89
CA PRO A 59 18.50 9.71 6.45
C PRO A 59 18.52 9.79 7.97
N GLY A 60 17.34 9.78 8.58
CA GLY A 60 17.22 9.68 10.03
C GLY A 60 16.00 10.41 10.56
N LYS A 61 14.82 9.83 10.37
CA LYS A 61 13.76 9.87 11.38
C LYS A 61 12.70 8.83 11.08
N VAL A 62 12.51 7.98 12.08
CA VAL A 62 11.46 6.97 12.22
C VAL A 62 10.13 7.65 11.92
N VAL A 63 9.40 7.16 10.90
CA VAL A 63 8.06 7.65 10.61
C VAL A 63 7.12 7.05 11.66
N GLU A 64 6.83 7.86 12.66
CA GLU A 64 5.84 7.63 13.70
C GLU A 64 4.47 7.43 13.05
N GLN A 65 3.91 6.23 13.20
CA GLN A 65 2.58 5.89 12.74
C GLN A 65 1.56 6.69 13.56
N MET A 66 0.93 7.70 12.96
CA MET A 66 -0.19 8.38 13.57
C MET A 66 -1.41 7.45 13.58
N GLU A 67 -1.63 6.79 14.72
CA GLU A 67 -2.88 6.15 15.09
C GLU A 67 -3.96 7.23 15.19
N GLN A 68 -4.81 7.32 14.17
CA GLN A 68 -5.96 8.23 14.19
C GLN A 68 -7.06 7.63 15.08
N LYS A 69 -7.00 7.91 16.39
CA LYS A 69 -8.12 7.71 17.31
C LYS A 69 -9.28 8.60 16.87
N ARG A 70 -10.37 7.99 16.37
CA ARG A 70 -11.67 8.65 16.29
C ARG A 70 -12.33 8.58 17.66
N GLY A 71 -12.36 9.72 18.35
CA GLY A 71 -13.30 10.00 19.41
C GLY A 71 -14.18 11.16 18.96
N LEU A 72 -15.48 10.91 18.84
CA LEU A 72 -16.57 11.63 19.50
C LEU A 72 -17.87 10.84 19.30
#